data_AF-A0A417EUJ7-F1
#
_entry.id   AF-A0A417EUJ7-F1
#
_cell.length_a   1.000
_cell.length_b   1.000
_cell.length_c   1.000
_cell.angle_alpha   90.00
_cell.angle_beta   90.00
_cell.angle_gamma   90.00
#
_symmetry.space_group_name_H-M   'P 1'
#
loop_
_entity.id
_entity.type
_entity.pdbx_description
1 polymer ?
#
loop_
_entity_poly.entity_id
_entity_poly.type
_entity_poly.pdbx_seq_one_letter_code
_entity_poly.pdbx_strand_id
1 'polypeptide(L)'
;MPYLTVQEIETIAERIVRAYHRYCAQQNRKLTRIDPEIVTSNVLGLQIAYHKLSRFGHVLGLTCMLPVQIQVFDDVEHPVYAPLDGRTVFVDESLRSENANIGRHNFTLMHEACHLVYGMLYPETYLGVQLRRVYYSLRFAPRNVTPDWEEWRTNMLASAVLMPKDLILQYMQEYGLGKKMRMVNRIFAARQYEAFSQIADKMGVSKTALAIRMKQLGLVDRNDLNNPYSLIDSCCDETDR
;
A
#
# COMPACT_ATOMS: atom_id res chain seq x y z
N MET A 1 22.83 -0.65 1.80
CA MET A 1 21.40 -0.94 1.92
C MET A 1 21.18 -2.26 2.65
N PRO A 2 20.44 -2.29 3.77
CA PRO A 2 20.20 -3.53 4.51
C PRO A 2 19.16 -4.41 3.81
N TYR A 3 19.41 -5.72 3.75
CA TYR A 3 18.43 -6.73 3.36
C TYR A 3 17.67 -7.16 4.60
N LEU A 4 16.36 -6.90 4.63
CA LEU A 4 15.46 -7.24 5.73
C LEU A 4 14.65 -8.49 5.39
N THR A 5 14.53 -9.37 6.37
CA THR A 5 13.56 -10.46 6.34
C THR A 5 12.13 -9.93 6.42
N VAL A 6 11.15 -10.74 6.01
CA VAL A 6 9.73 -10.41 6.15
C VAL A 6 9.38 -10.09 7.61
N GLN A 7 9.92 -10.86 8.58
CA GLN A 7 9.63 -10.65 10.00
C GLN A 7 10.19 -9.32 10.53
N GLU A 8 11.34 -8.87 10.03
CA GLU A 8 11.89 -7.56 10.39
C GLU A 8 11.01 -6.43 9.83
N ILE A 9 10.50 -6.58 8.61
CA ILE A 9 9.56 -5.62 8.01
C ILE A 9 8.25 -5.57 8.81
N GLU A 10 7.69 -6.73 9.21
CA GLU A 10 6.52 -6.79 10.11
C GLU A 10 6.79 -6.08 11.43
N THR A 11 7.97 -6.27 12.01
CA THR A 11 8.35 -5.62 13.27
C THR A 11 8.39 -4.09 13.13
N ILE A 12 8.85 -3.56 11.99
CA ILE A 12 8.80 -2.13 11.69
C ILE A 12 7.34 -1.67 11.58
N ALA A 13 6.51 -2.39 10.82
CA ALA A 13 5.09 -2.09 10.64
C ALA A 13 4.36 -2.05 11.99
N GLU A 14 4.58 -3.06 12.86
CA GLU A 14 3.99 -3.13 14.19
C GLU A 14 4.39 -1.95 15.09
N ARG A 15 5.60 -1.39 14.95
CA ARG A 15 6.01 -0.20 15.69
C ARG A 15 5.23 1.03 15.24
N ILE A 16 5.06 1.21 13.92
CA ILE A 16 4.27 2.30 13.34
C ILE A 16 2.80 2.17 13.75
N VAL A 17 2.21 0.98 13.61
CA VAL A 17 0.82 0.69 13.97
C VAL A 17 0.57 0.91 15.47
N ARG A 18 1.50 0.48 16.35
CA ARG A 18 1.42 0.77 17.79
C ARG A 18 1.48 2.26 18.10
N ALA A 19 2.30 3.02 17.39
CA ALA A 19 2.37 4.47 17.57
C ALA A 19 1.07 5.15 17.10
N TYR A 20 0.50 4.72 15.98
CA TYR A 20 -0.81 5.16 15.51
C TYR A 20 -1.93 4.86 16.52
N HIS A 21 -1.96 3.66 17.11
CA HIS A 21 -2.95 3.33 18.14
C HIS A 21 -2.85 4.23 19.37
N ARG A 22 -1.63 4.55 19.83
CA ARG A 22 -1.42 5.50 20.93
C ARG A 22 -1.93 6.89 20.57
N TYR A 23 -1.63 7.36 19.35
CA TYR A 23 -2.16 8.63 18.85
C TYR A 23 -3.70 8.64 18.84
N CYS A 24 -4.35 7.60 18.29
CA CYS A 24 -5.81 7.51 18.29
C CYS A 24 -6.40 7.51 19.71
N ALA A 25 -5.79 6.79 20.65
CA ALA A 25 -6.23 6.76 22.05
C ALA A 25 -6.15 8.14 22.70
N GLN A 26 -5.06 8.88 22.48
CA GLN A 26 -4.90 10.26 22.96
C GLN A 26 -5.92 11.22 22.36
N GLN A 27 -6.32 11.00 21.11
CA GLN A 27 -7.32 11.82 20.42
C GLN A 27 -8.77 11.33 20.62
N ASN A 28 -8.98 10.33 21.49
CA ASN A 28 -10.28 9.66 21.71
C ASN A 28 -10.97 9.21 20.39
N ARG A 29 -10.17 8.74 19.42
CA ARG A 29 -10.65 8.30 18.10
C ARG A 29 -10.90 6.79 18.11
N LYS A 30 -12.07 6.39 17.62
CA LYS A 30 -12.39 4.97 17.40
C LYS A 30 -11.51 4.41 16.29
N LEU A 31 -10.81 3.31 16.60
CA LEU A 31 -10.00 2.59 15.64
C LEU A 31 -10.87 1.68 14.77
N THR A 32 -11.11 2.08 13.53
CA THR A 32 -11.78 1.26 12.50
C THR A 32 -10.84 0.88 11.36
N ARG A 33 -9.91 1.76 11.01
CA ARG A 33 -8.86 1.47 10.04
C ARG A 33 -7.62 2.28 10.34
N ILE A 34 -6.54 1.92 9.69
CA ILE A 34 -5.33 2.74 9.64
C ILE A 34 -5.59 3.87 8.65
N ASP A 35 -5.53 5.11 9.12
CA ASP A 35 -5.64 6.30 8.29
C ASP A 35 -4.22 6.72 7.85
N PRO A 36 -3.87 6.56 6.56
CA PRO A 36 -2.51 6.81 6.10
C PRO A 36 -2.12 8.28 6.17
N GLU A 37 -3.06 9.22 6.09
CA GLU A 37 -2.73 10.65 6.25
C GLU A 37 -2.32 10.94 7.68
N ILE A 38 -3.03 10.40 8.67
CA ILE A 38 -2.68 10.55 10.08
C ILE A 38 -1.37 9.84 10.40
N VAL A 39 -1.15 8.63 9.88
CA VAL A 39 0.12 7.93 10.06
C VAL A 39 1.26 8.76 9.49
N THR A 40 1.12 9.28 8.26
CA THR A 40 2.18 10.06 7.61
C THR A 40 2.45 11.37 8.35
N SER A 41 1.41 12.14 8.65
CA SER A 41 1.57 13.49 9.22
C SER A 41 1.80 13.51 10.72
N ASN A 42 1.02 12.74 11.49
CA ASN A 42 1.00 12.83 12.95
C ASN A 42 1.89 11.78 13.63
N VAL A 43 2.10 10.62 13.01
CA VAL A 43 2.91 9.54 13.59
C VAL A 43 4.35 9.59 13.07
N LEU A 44 4.53 9.79 11.76
CA LEU A 44 5.86 9.86 11.14
C LEU A 44 6.43 11.28 11.07
N GLY A 45 5.59 12.32 11.27
CA GLY A 45 6.03 13.71 11.21
C GLY A 45 6.39 14.20 9.81
N LEU A 46 5.88 13.53 8.77
CA LEU A 46 6.11 13.86 7.37
C LEU A 46 5.03 14.84 6.88
N GLN A 47 5.29 15.51 5.75
CA GLN A 47 4.29 16.36 5.09
C GLN A 47 3.68 15.62 3.90
N ILE A 48 2.47 16.03 3.51
CA ILE A 48 1.79 15.51 2.32
C ILE A 48 1.46 16.71 1.44
N ALA A 49 1.88 16.64 0.18
CA ALA A 49 1.52 17.62 -0.84
C ALA A 49 0.84 16.92 -2.01
N TYR A 50 -0.24 17.52 -2.50
CA TYR A 50 -0.96 17.00 -3.66
C TYR A 50 -0.71 17.91 -4.86
N HIS A 51 -0.32 17.29 -5.96
CA HIS A 51 0.01 17.94 -7.22
C HIS A 51 -0.42 17.05 -8.39
N LYS A 52 -0.60 17.60 -9.59
CA LYS A 52 -0.63 16.78 -10.81
C LYS A 52 0.80 16.37 -11.15
N LEU A 53 1.15 15.11 -10.94
CA LEU A 53 2.56 14.66 -11.03
C LEU A 53 2.99 14.29 -12.46
N SER A 54 2.04 14.21 -13.38
CA SER A 54 2.31 13.95 -14.80
C SER A 54 1.17 14.44 -15.68
N ARG A 55 1.49 14.84 -16.91
CA ARG A 55 0.49 15.34 -17.89
C ARG A 55 -0.68 14.38 -18.15
N PHE A 56 -0.41 13.08 -18.10
CA PHE A 56 -1.38 12.03 -18.45
C PHE A 56 -1.74 11.14 -17.25
N GLY A 57 -1.40 11.54 -16.02
CA GLY A 57 -1.76 10.82 -14.80
C GLY A 57 -1.09 9.45 -14.63
N HIS A 58 0.09 9.25 -15.21
CA HIS A 58 0.86 8.00 -15.10
C HIS A 58 1.59 7.86 -13.76
N VAL A 59 2.01 8.97 -13.16
CA VAL A 59 2.67 8.98 -11.84
C VAL A 59 1.60 9.25 -10.77
N LEU A 60 1.61 8.45 -9.71
CA LEU A 60 0.64 8.49 -8.61
C LEU A 60 1.23 9.04 -7.32
N GLY A 61 2.53 8.83 -7.10
CA GLY A 61 3.22 9.26 -5.90
C GLY A 61 4.70 9.45 -6.19
N LEU A 62 5.33 10.34 -5.43
CA LEU A 62 6.75 10.66 -5.53
C LEU A 62 7.33 10.90 -4.14
N THR A 63 8.52 10.37 -3.89
CA THR A 63 9.35 10.78 -2.76
C THR A 63 10.83 10.74 -3.07
N CYS A 64 11.62 11.45 -2.28
CA CYS A 64 13.08 11.47 -2.38
C CYS A 64 13.63 11.79 -1.00
N MET A 65 14.69 11.11 -0.56
CA MET A 65 15.31 11.35 0.76
C MET A 65 16.09 12.66 0.84
N LEU A 66 16.54 13.17 -0.32
CA LEU A 66 17.34 14.38 -0.44
C LEU A 66 16.55 15.46 -1.18
N PRO A 67 16.77 16.75 -0.87
CA PRO A 67 16.11 17.85 -1.56
C PRO A 67 16.28 17.78 -3.07
N VAL A 68 15.19 17.90 -3.83
CA VAL A 68 15.17 17.91 -5.29
C VAL A 68 14.03 18.80 -5.79
N GLN A 69 14.16 19.32 -7.01
CA GLN A 69 13.09 20.06 -7.68
C GLN A 69 12.34 19.11 -8.60
N ILE A 70 11.03 18.99 -8.41
CA ILE A 70 10.15 18.11 -9.19
C ILE A 70 9.24 18.99 -10.05
N GLN A 71 9.21 18.72 -11.36
CA GLN A 71 8.25 19.38 -12.23
C GLN A 71 6.84 18.85 -11.95
N VAL A 72 5.91 19.74 -11.62
CA VAL A 72 4.49 19.46 -11.40
C VAL A 72 3.64 20.16 -12.45
N PHE A 73 2.46 19.62 -12.72
CA PHE A 73 1.59 20.00 -13.84
C PHE A 73 0.22 20.52 -13.37
N ASP A 74 0.16 21.16 -12.20
CA ASP A 74 -1.08 21.68 -11.61
C ASP A 74 -1.82 22.57 -12.61
N ASP A 75 -1.07 23.49 -13.23
CA ASP A 75 -1.35 24.07 -14.54
C ASP A 75 -0.58 23.28 -15.62
N VAL A 76 -1.32 22.69 -16.57
CA VAL A 76 -0.74 21.85 -17.63
C VAL A 76 -0.04 22.70 -18.69
N GLU A 77 -0.47 23.94 -18.91
CA GLU A 77 0.12 24.87 -19.87
C GLU A 77 1.43 25.47 -19.32
N HIS A 78 1.48 25.73 -18.00
CA HIS A 78 2.62 26.33 -17.31
C HIS A 78 3.12 25.44 -16.16
N PRO A 79 3.76 24.29 -16.45
CA PRO A 79 4.30 23.43 -15.41
C PRO A 79 5.41 24.11 -14.63
N VAL A 80 5.38 23.98 -13.30
CA VAL A 80 6.33 24.62 -12.37
C VAL A 80 7.18 23.57 -11.65
N TYR A 81 8.33 24.00 -11.13
CA TYR A 81 9.15 23.15 -10.25
C TYR A 81 8.77 23.37 -8.79
N ALA A 82 8.34 22.30 -8.13
CA ALA A 82 8.03 22.27 -6.70
C ALA A 82 9.18 21.58 -5.92
N PRO A 83 9.58 22.11 -4.76
CA PRO A 83 10.62 21.51 -3.94
C PRO A 83 10.09 20.26 -3.21
N LEU A 84 10.77 19.13 -3.42
CA LEU A 84 10.60 17.89 -2.66
C LEU A 84 11.78 17.77 -1.70
N ASP A 85 11.53 17.95 -0.41
CA ASP A 85 12.53 18.36 0.59
C ASP A 85 13.17 17.22 1.42
N GLY A 86 12.83 15.96 1.15
CA GLY A 86 13.24 14.85 2.01
C GLY A 86 12.26 14.51 3.14
N ARG A 87 11.21 15.33 3.32
CA ARG A 87 10.24 15.19 4.41
C ARG A 87 8.79 15.27 3.93
N THR A 88 8.59 15.54 2.64
CA THR A 88 7.28 15.63 2.01
C THR A 88 7.04 14.43 1.10
N VAL A 89 5.83 13.88 1.15
CA VAL A 89 5.32 12.89 0.21
C VAL A 89 4.47 13.63 -0.82
N PHE A 90 4.80 13.49 -2.10
CA PHE A 90 3.97 14.00 -3.18
C PHE A 90 2.99 12.90 -3.61
N VAL A 91 1.71 13.24 -3.71
CA VAL A 91 0.65 12.34 -4.18
C VAL A 91 -0.10 13.01 -5.33
N ASP A 92 -0.47 12.23 -6.34
CA ASP A 92 -1.20 12.75 -7.49
C ASP A 92 -2.62 13.19 -7.10
N GLU A 93 -2.97 14.44 -7.41
CA GLU A 93 -4.26 15.07 -7.05
C GLU A 93 -5.46 14.24 -7.55
N SER A 94 -5.33 13.49 -8.65
CA SER A 94 -6.43 12.67 -9.16
C SER A 94 -6.89 11.59 -8.16
N LEU A 95 -6.04 11.20 -7.22
CA LEU A 95 -6.35 10.24 -6.16
C LEU A 95 -7.25 10.80 -5.06
N ARG A 96 -7.53 12.12 -5.06
CA ARG A 96 -8.48 12.80 -4.17
C ARG A 96 -9.81 13.15 -4.84
N SER A 97 -9.97 12.87 -6.12
CA SER A 97 -11.23 13.13 -6.82
C SER A 97 -12.40 12.35 -6.20
N GLU A 98 -13.63 12.84 -6.36
CA GLU A 98 -14.84 12.26 -5.74
C GLU A 98 -15.03 10.77 -6.05
N ASN A 99 -14.62 10.33 -7.25
CA ASN A 99 -14.69 8.94 -7.70
C ASN A 99 -13.36 8.18 -7.58
N ALA A 100 -12.38 8.73 -6.85
CA ALA A 100 -11.07 8.13 -6.71
C ALA A 100 -11.15 6.80 -5.93
N ASN A 101 -10.30 5.86 -6.33
CA ASN A 101 -10.15 4.61 -5.60
C ASN A 101 -9.38 4.89 -4.29
N ILE A 102 -10.10 4.94 -3.17
CA ILE A 102 -9.53 5.18 -1.84
C ILE A 102 -8.41 4.19 -1.49
N GLY A 103 -8.53 2.93 -1.92
CA GLY A 103 -7.51 1.91 -1.70
C GLY A 103 -6.22 2.19 -2.47
N ARG A 104 -6.31 2.77 -3.67
CA ARG A 104 -5.15 3.21 -4.44
C ARG A 104 -4.51 4.42 -3.79
N HIS A 105 -5.31 5.42 -3.40
CA HIS A 105 -4.82 6.58 -2.65
C HIS A 105 -4.04 6.17 -1.41
N ASN A 106 -4.66 5.37 -0.54
CA ASN A 106 -4.08 4.95 0.73
C ASN A 106 -2.79 4.16 0.55
N PHE A 107 -2.77 3.25 -0.42
CA PHE A 107 -1.59 2.46 -0.71
C PHE A 107 -0.45 3.31 -1.29
N THR A 108 -0.74 4.20 -2.25
CA THR A 108 0.27 5.11 -2.81
C THR A 108 0.87 6.00 -1.72
N LEU A 109 0.04 6.67 -0.91
CA LEU A 109 0.53 7.54 0.16
C LEU A 109 1.41 6.77 1.15
N MET A 110 0.94 5.60 1.62
CA MET A 110 1.71 4.81 2.57
C MET A 110 2.99 4.24 1.96
N HIS A 111 2.97 3.86 0.68
CA HIS A 111 4.16 3.38 -0.04
C HIS A 111 5.25 4.45 -0.07
N GLU A 112 4.92 5.66 -0.52
CA GLU A 112 5.88 6.77 -0.56
C GLU A 112 6.35 7.17 0.85
N ALA A 113 5.46 7.18 1.84
CA ALA A 113 5.86 7.41 3.23
C ALA A 113 6.82 6.33 3.75
N CYS A 114 6.63 5.06 3.37
CA CYS A 114 7.48 3.94 3.76
C CYS A 114 8.90 4.04 3.16
N HIS A 115 9.05 4.60 1.96
CA HIS A 115 10.37 4.97 1.46
C HIS A 115 11.08 5.92 2.44
N LEU A 116 10.41 6.99 2.87
CA LEU A 116 10.98 7.96 3.82
C LEU A 116 11.28 7.32 5.19
N VAL A 117 10.46 6.37 5.64
CA VAL A 117 10.72 5.58 6.86
C VAL A 117 12.07 4.86 6.76
N TYR A 118 12.37 4.23 5.62
CA TYR A 118 13.68 3.59 5.47
C TYR A 118 14.84 4.59 5.45
N GLY A 119 14.65 5.79 4.88
CA GLY A 119 15.62 6.89 4.97
C GLY A 119 15.88 7.32 6.43
N MET A 120 14.84 7.38 7.26
CA MET A 120 14.94 7.69 8.68
C MET A 120 15.61 6.58 9.49
N LEU A 121 15.34 5.30 9.18
CA LEU A 121 15.91 4.16 9.90
C LEU A 121 17.36 3.86 9.52
N TYR A 122 17.74 4.14 8.27
CA TYR A 122 19.06 3.79 7.73
C TYR A 122 19.74 4.98 7.04
N PRO A 123 19.94 6.11 7.73
CA PRO A 123 20.43 7.35 7.11
C PRO A 123 21.77 7.15 6.39
N GLU A 124 22.70 6.37 6.95
CA GLU A 124 24.00 6.08 6.31
C GLU A 124 23.87 5.37 4.95
N THR A 125 22.81 4.57 4.77
CA THR A 125 22.55 3.89 3.49
C THR A 125 22.02 4.84 2.42
N TYR A 126 21.23 5.85 2.81
CA TYR A 126 20.44 6.66 1.87
C TYR A 126 20.95 8.08 1.69
N LEU A 127 21.50 8.68 2.75
CA LEU A 127 22.01 10.04 2.75
C LEU A 127 23.52 10.10 2.45
N GLY A 128 24.23 8.99 2.66
CA GLY A 128 25.67 8.85 2.33
C GLY A 128 25.96 8.60 0.85
N VAL A 129 24.94 8.44 0.00
CA VAL A 129 25.08 8.12 -1.43
C VAL A 129 25.06 9.41 -2.26
N GLN A 130 26.04 9.58 -3.16
CA GLN A 130 26.14 10.78 -4.01
C GLN A 130 24.99 10.93 -5.02
N LEU A 131 24.32 9.84 -5.38
CA LEU A 131 23.22 9.84 -6.34
C LEU A 131 21.87 10.07 -5.65
N ARG A 132 21.19 11.15 -6.03
CA ARG A 132 19.81 11.43 -5.61
C ARG A 132 18.87 10.48 -6.36
N ARG A 133 18.21 9.58 -5.64
CA ARG A 133 17.18 8.69 -6.19
C ARG A 133 15.79 9.23 -5.86
N VAL A 134 15.00 9.49 -6.89
CA VAL A 134 13.57 9.79 -6.79
C VAL A 134 12.80 8.48 -6.95
N TYR A 135 11.99 8.15 -5.95
CA TYR A 135 11.07 7.01 -5.95
C TYR A 135 9.72 7.47 -6.48
N TYR A 136 9.05 6.61 -7.24
CA TYR A 136 7.78 6.93 -7.84
C TYR A 136 6.84 5.73 -7.97
N SER A 137 5.59 5.93 -7.59
CA SER A 137 4.50 4.99 -7.85
C SER A 137 3.87 5.24 -9.23
N LEU A 138 3.76 4.21 -10.06
CA LEU A 138 3.07 4.30 -11.36
C LEU A 138 1.63 3.80 -11.30
N ARG A 139 0.76 4.39 -12.14
CA ARG A 139 -0.64 3.94 -12.31
C ARG A 139 -0.73 2.54 -12.90
N PHE A 140 0.20 2.21 -13.78
CA PHE A 140 0.31 0.89 -14.40
C PHE A 140 1.74 0.39 -14.20
N ALA A 141 1.88 -0.71 -13.46
CA ALA A 141 3.17 -1.39 -13.35
C ALA A 141 3.53 -2.01 -14.72
N PRO A 142 4.79 -1.95 -15.16
CA PRO A 142 5.24 -2.67 -16.33
C PRO A 142 5.00 -4.18 -16.14
N ARG A 143 4.26 -4.83 -17.04
CA ARG A 143 3.80 -6.23 -16.87
C ARG A 143 4.94 -7.26 -16.76
N ASN A 144 6.15 -6.92 -17.18
CA ASN A 144 7.30 -7.83 -17.29
C ASN A 144 8.49 -7.45 -16.42
N VAL A 145 8.32 -6.51 -15.48
CA VAL A 145 9.43 -6.05 -14.62
C VAL A 145 9.23 -6.63 -13.23
N THR A 146 10.17 -7.47 -12.80
CA THR A 146 10.25 -7.85 -11.39
C THR A 146 10.59 -6.59 -10.61
N PRO A 147 9.78 -6.18 -9.61
CA PRO A 147 10.09 -5.00 -8.82
C PRO A 147 11.46 -5.20 -8.19
N ASP A 148 12.26 -4.13 -8.15
CA ASP A 148 13.53 -4.19 -7.44
C ASP A 148 13.30 -4.48 -5.95
N TRP A 149 14.37 -4.88 -5.25
CA TRP A 149 14.28 -5.23 -3.83
C TRP A 149 13.71 -4.10 -2.95
N GLU A 150 14.01 -2.83 -3.27
CA GLU A 150 13.52 -1.68 -2.52
C GLU A 150 12.02 -1.51 -2.68
N GLU A 151 11.54 -1.52 -3.92
CA GLU A 151 10.11 -1.45 -4.24
C GLU A 151 9.35 -2.62 -3.60
N TRP A 152 9.90 -3.83 -3.64
CA TRP A 152 9.29 -4.98 -3.00
C TRP A 152 9.15 -4.80 -1.48
N ARG A 153 10.23 -4.42 -0.78
CA ARG A 153 10.17 -4.26 0.69
C ARG A 153 9.32 -3.06 1.11
N THR A 154 9.24 -2.01 0.29
CA THR A 154 8.36 -0.86 0.56
C THR A 154 6.91 -1.26 0.40
N ASN A 155 6.57 -2.01 -0.66
CA ASN A 155 5.23 -2.59 -0.82
C ASN A 155 4.85 -3.50 0.35
N MET A 156 5.79 -4.31 0.84
CA MET A 156 5.59 -5.15 2.03
C MET A 156 5.30 -4.31 3.28
N LEU A 157 6.12 -3.29 3.55
CA LEU A 157 5.94 -2.42 4.71
C LEU A 157 4.60 -1.66 4.65
N ALA A 158 4.28 -1.05 3.50
CA ALA A 158 3.03 -0.32 3.32
C ALA A 158 1.80 -1.22 3.50
N SER A 159 1.86 -2.44 2.94
CA SER A 159 0.82 -3.47 3.12
C SER A 159 0.66 -3.85 4.60
N ALA A 160 1.76 -4.09 5.31
CA ALA A 160 1.73 -4.45 6.73
C ALA A 160 1.24 -3.31 7.64
N VAL A 161 1.56 -2.05 7.31
CA VAL A 161 1.06 -0.88 8.05
C VAL A 161 -0.43 -0.67 7.81
N LEU A 162 -0.90 -0.70 6.56
CA LEU A 162 -2.32 -0.48 6.24
C LEU A 162 -3.22 -1.63 6.70
N MET A 163 -2.68 -2.85 6.68
CA MET A 163 -3.43 -4.06 6.94
C MET A 163 -2.72 -4.93 8.00
N PRO A 164 -2.68 -4.47 9.27
CA PRO A 164 -2.10 -5.23 10.36
C PRO A 164 -2.91 -6.51 10.60
N LYS A 165 -2.19 -7.60 10.92
CA LYS A 165 -2.77 -8.95 11.06
C LYS A 165 -3.94 -8.99 12.03
N ASP A 166 -3.80 -8.34 13.19
CA ASP A 166 -4.82 -8.36 14.24
C ASP A 166 -6.12 -7.69 13.78
N LEU A 167 -6.03 -6.60 13.01
CA LEU A 167 -7.20 -5.93 12.47
C LEU A 167 -7.90 -6.76 11.39
N ILE A 168 -7.14 -7.45 10.52
CA ILE A 168 -7.70 -8.40 9.57
C ILE A 168 -8.45 -9.51 10.32
N LEU A 169 -7.82 -10.12 11.33
CA LEU A 169 -8.42 -11.20 12.11
C LEU A 169 -9.69 -10.76 12.84
N GLN A 170 -9.67 -9.56 13.42
CA GLN A 170 -10.87 -8.95 14.02
C GLN A 170 -12.01 -8.86 13.01
N TYR A 171 -11.73 -8.33 11.81
CA TYR A 171 -12.76 -8.21 10.78
C TYR A 171 -13.18 -9.56 10.20
N MET A 172 -12.28 -10.52 10.04
CA MET A 172 -12.66 -11.88 9.66
C MET A 172 -13.64 -12.51 10.65
N GLN A 173 -13.43 -12.28 11.95
CA GLN A 173 -14.37 -12.71 12.99
C GLN A 173 -15.70 -11.97 12.90
N GLU A 174 -15.68 -10.64 12.76
CA GLU A 174 -16.87 -9.78 12.65
C GLU A 174 -17.75 -10.16 11.44
N TYR A 175 -17.14 -10.48 10.30
CA TYR A 175 -17.82 -10.84 9.05
C TYR A 175 -18.00 -12.36 8.85
N GLY A 176 -17.66 -13.19 9.84
CA GLY A 176 -17.93 -14.64 9.81
C GLY A 176 -17.06 -15.47 8.84
N LEU A 177 -15.85 -15.02 8.52
CA LEU A 177 -14.90 -15.72 7.63
C LEU A 177 -14.05 -16.81 8.32
N GLY A 178 -14.24 -17.00 9.63
CA GLY A 178 -13.42 -17.92 10.44
C GLY A 178 -11.97 -17.45 10.57
N LYS A 179 -11.07 -18.35 10.97
CA LYS A 179 -9.63 -18.03 11.16
C LYS A 179 -8.81 -18.11 9.87
N LYS A 180 -9.34 -18.79 8.84
CA LYS A 180 -8.65 -19.05 7.58
C LYS A 180 -9.65 -19.33 6.47
N MET A 181 -9.44 -18.72 5.31
CA MET A 181 -10.23 -18.92 4.12
C MET A 181 -9.55 -19.91 3.18
N ARG A 182 -10.33 -20.85 2.63
CA ARG A 182 -9.83 -21.76 1.59
C ARG A 182 -9.49 -21.00 0.30
N MET A 183 -10.35 -20.07 -0.13
CA MET A 183 -10.12 -19.31 -1.35
C MET A 183 -10.79 -17.95 -1.34
N VAL A 184 -10.21 -17.00 -2.08
CA VAL A 184 -10.88 -15.77 -2.52
C VAL A 184 -11.38 -16.01 -3.94
N ASN A 185 -12.69 -16.26 -4.10
CA ASN A 185 -13.30 -16.57 -5.39
C ASN A 185 -14.74 -16.05 -5.46
N ARG A 186 -15.04 -15.20 -6.46
CA ARG A 186 -16.36 -14.55 -6.60
C ARG A 186 -17.49 -15.48 -7.09
N ILE A 187 -17.15 -16.66 -7.60
CA ILE A 187 -18.10 -17.61 -8.20
C ILE A 187 -18.30 -18.79 -7.24
N PHE A 188 -17.23 -19.53 -6.94
CA PHE A 188 -17.30 -20.76 -6.14
C PHE A 188 -17.32 -20.52 -4.62
N ALA A 189 -17.02 -19.30 -4.18
CA ALA A 189 -17.04 -18.90 -2.77
C ALA A 189 -17.73 -17.55 -2.58
N ALA A 190 -18.85 -17.32 -3.26
CA ALA A 190 -19.51 -16.01 -3.37
C ALA A 190 -19.80 -15.35 -2.00
N ARG A 191 -20.31 -16.10 -1.01
CA ARG A 191 -20.59 -15.56 0.34
C ARG A 191 -19.32 -15.11 1.05
N GLN A 192 -18.27 -15.92 1.01
CA GLN A 192 -16.97 -15.57 1.59
C GLN A 192 -16.31 -14.41 0.84
N TYR A 193 -16.48 -14.35 -0.47
CA TYR A 193 -15.99 -13.25 -1.29
C TYR A 193 -16.69 -11.91 -1.00
N GLU A 194 -17.99 -11.95 -0.72
CA GLU A 194 -18.76 -10.77 -0.32
C GLU A 194 -18.29 -10.24 1.03
N ALA A 195 -18.18 -11.10 2.04
CA ALA A 195 -17.60 -10.73 3.34
C ALA A 195 -16.17 -10.19 3.20
N PHE A 196 -15.31 -10.86 2.43
CA PHE A 196 -13.96 -10.39 2.10
C PHE A 196 -13.96 -9.00 1.44
N SER A 197 -14.90 -8.75 0.52
CA SER A 197 -15.05 -7.44 -0.13
C SER A 197 -15.41 -6.35 0.89
N GLN A 198 -16.32 -6.64 1.82
CA GLN A 198 -16.68 -5.70 2.89
C GLN A 198 -15.50 -5.38 3.81
N ILE A 199 -14.62 -6.36 4.10
CA ILE A 199 -13.39 -6.12 4.85
C ILE A 199 -12.45 -5.16 4.09
N ALA A 200 -12.25 -5.38 2.78
CA ALA A 200 -11.42 -4.49 1.97
C ALA A 200 -11.95 -3.05 1.98
N ASP A 201 -13.26 -2.88 1.81
CA ASP A 201 -13.92 -1.58 1.84
C ASP A 201 -13.80 -0.92 3.22
N LYS A 202 -14.00 -1.70 4.30
CA LYS A 202 -13.87 -1.22 5.70
C LYS A 202 -12.47 -0.73 6.01
N MET A 203 -11.46 -1.46 5.58
CA MET A 203 -10.05 -1.13 5.77
C MET A 203 -9.58 -0.02 4.81
N GLY A 204 -10.36 0.33 3.79
CA GLY A 204 -10.01 1.35 2.80
C GLY A 204 -8.85 0.90 1.91
N VAL A 205 -8.85 -0.37 1.48
CA VAL A 205 -7.80 -0.97 0.62
C VAL A 205 -8.44 -1.66 -0.57
N SER A 206 -7.65 -1.91 -1.63
CA SER A 206 -8.16 -2.70 -2.75
C SER A 206 -8.31 -4.18 -2.39
N LYS A 207 -9.28 -4.86 -3.00
CA LYS A 207 -9.46 -6.32 -2.89
C LYS A 207 -8.17 -7.08 -3.25
N THR A 208 -7.44 -6.61 -4.26
CA THR A 208 -6.16 -7.21 -4.66
C THR A 208 -5.11 -7.08 -3.54
N ALA A 209 -4.97 -5.91 -2.94
CA ALA A 209 -4.03 -5.69 -1.84
C ALA A 209 -4.38 -6.56 -0.62
N LEU A 210 -5.65 -6.62 -0.25
CA LEU A 210 -6.10 -7.47 0.86
C LEU A 210 -5.85 -8.97 0.57
N ALA A 211 -6.16 -9.45 -0.64
CA ALA A 211 -5.93 -10.85 -1.01
C ALA A 211 -4.44 -11.24 -0.95
N ILE A 212 -3.56 -10.35 -1.44
CA ILE A 212 -2.10 -10.55 -1.35
C ILE A 212 -1.66 -10.59 0.11
N ARG A 213 -2.10 -9.63 0.93
CA ARG A 213 -1.75 -9.56 2.35
C ARG A 213 -2.22 -10.78 3.13
N MET A 214 -3.48 -11.19 2.94
CA MET A 214 -4.02 -12.37 3.61
C MET A 214 -3.29 -13.65 3.19
N LYS A 215 -2.87 -13.78 1.93
CA LYS A 215 -2.04 -14.90 1.48
C LYS A 215 -0.66 -14.89 2.14
N GLN A 216 -0.01 -13.73 2.23
CA GLN A 216 1.29 -13.57 2.93
C GLN A 216 1.21 -13.96 4.41
N LEU A 217 0.09 -13.65 5.06
CA LEU A 217 -0.18 -13.99 6.46
C LEU A 217 -0.65 -15.44 6.68
N GLY A 218 -0.83 -16.22 5.61
CA GLY A 218 -1.36 -17.59 5.67
C GLY A 218 -2.86 -17.67 6.04
N LEU A 219 -3.60 -16.57 5.88
CA LEU A 219 -5.04 -16.47 6.16
C LEU A 219 -5.91 -16.90 4.97
N VAL A 220 -5.34 -16.99 3.77
CA VAL A 220 -5.98 -17.45 2.53
C VAL A 220 -5.07 -18.47 1.86
N ASP A 221 -5.58 -19.66 1.55
CA ASP A 221 -4.80 -20.67 0.80
C ASP A 221 -4.69 -20.32 -0.69
N ARG A 222 -5.83 -20.04 -1.34
CA ARG A 222 -5.90 -19.79 -2.79
C ARG A 222 -6.49 -18.41 -3.12
N ASN A 223 -5.84 -17.68 -4.02
CA ASN A 223 -6.29 -16.37 -4.49
C ASN A 223 -6.69 -16.45 -5.97
N ASP A 224 -7.99 -16.54 -6.23
CA ASP A 224 -8.58 -16.65 -7.58
C ASP A 224 -9.28 -15.34 -7.99
N LEU A 225 -8.89 -14.21 -7.39
CA LEU A 225 -9.53 -12.91 -7.62
C LEU A 225 -9.54 -12.51 -9.10
N ASN A 226 -8.45 -12.80 -9.82
CA ASN A 226 -8.27 -12.43 -11.23
C ASN A 226 -8.78 -13.49 -12.21
N ASN A 227 -8.80 -14.78 -11.82
CA ASN A 227 -9.38 -15.86 -12.61
C ASN A 227 -10.31 -16.72 -11.73
N PRO A 228 -11.60 -16.36 -11.64
CA PRO A 228 -12.54 -17.07 -10.79
C PRO A 228 -12.91 -18.47 -11.32
N TYR A 229 -12.63 -18.78 -12.59
CA TYR A 229 -12.90 -20.08 -13.22
C TYR A 229 -11.71 -21.05 -13.18
N SER A 230 -10.61 -20.66 -12.55
CA SER A 230 -9.36 -21.45 -12.47
C SER A 230 -9.48 -22.84 -11.83
N LEU A 231 -10.63 -23.19 -11.25
CA LEU A 231 -10.93 -24.54 -10.76
C LEU A 231 -11.48 -25.46 -11.86
N ILE A 232 -12.12 -24.90 -12.87
CA ILE A 232 -12.64 -25.64 -14.03
C ILE A 232 -11.54 -25.80 -15.08
N ASP A 233 -10.75 -24.74 -15.31
CA ASP A 233 -9.62 -24.77 -16.26
C ASP A 233 -8.66 -25.93 -15.95
N SER A 234 -8.41 -26.21 -14.67
CA SER A 234 -7.55 -27.32 -14.25
C SER A 234 -8.13 -28.72 -14.47
N CYS A 235 -9.45 -28.87 -14.62
CA CYS A 235 -10.08 -30.18 -14.88
C CYS A 235 -10.11 -30.52 -16.36
N CYS A 236 -10.18 -29.54 -17.25
CA CYS A 236 -10.25 -29.79 -18.70
C CYS A 236 -8.91 -30.27 -19.29
N ASP A 237 -7.79 -29.98 -18.63
CA ASP A 237 -6.46 -30.42 -19.07
C ASP A 237 -6.15 -31.90 -18.75
N GLU A 238 -6.91 -32.55 -17.86
CA GLU A 238 -6.71 -33.96 -17.50
C GLU A 238 -7.52 -34.94 -18.36
N THR A 239 -8.40 -34.46 -19.23
CA THR A 239 -9.26 -35.32 -20.07
C THR A 239 -8.77 -35.54 -21.50
N ASP A 240 -7.63 -34.96 -21.89
CA ASP A 240 -7.05 -35.06 -23.25
C ASP A 240 -5.70 -35.83 -23.32
N ARG A 241 -5.52 -36.87 -22.51
CA ARG A 241 -4.38 -37.81 -22.63
C ARG A 241 -4.80 -39.26 -22.80
#